data_AF-A0A4Q1KPM7-F1
#
_entry.id   AF-A0A4Q1KPM7-F1
#
_cell.length_a   1.000
_cell.length_b   1.000
_cell.length_c   1.000
_cell.angle_alpha   90.00
_cell.angle_beta   90.00
_cell.angle_gamma   90.00
#
_symmetry.space_group_name_H-M   'P 1'
#
loop_
_entity.id
_entity.type
_entity.pdbx_description
1 polymer ?
#
loop_
_entity_poly.entity_id
_entity_poly.type
_entity_poly.pdbx_seq_one_letter_code
_entity_poly.pdbx_strand_id
1 'polypeptide(L)'
;MYPWETAEAAWVGWIPTVSGHLSFSLIGNHADEAGHVVLNGDKPRPDGRVVLVKQHRRNKDFGYWSWIAEQVLKDTAQDYVLIGHTEAAARPEFDPRTGRLTSISDARGCLRGTIYWLPYDEDKEHRNQLRTALSDLAAESQRIGRLFEAQAQAALDEIEPWTRARFDPFVAELKAEDGTKIRRALKFEFALFRTGECRLWYDHNHVDVEALHEIARQIFYFLKAIAHAHSHHGEEADQMIHLARTKPGLHQDPKSNETGWRNETQWGLSRVFEQLHRKTGLMSQRRSLGVLAYADAFQASLSRVMRTPGEEDVFEEDVNVALYDNKHRRDSVNALIEYHSFKATVATQIYALAITILFASAGLWYGFVSIRETLCKQGVDICLELQARNSAFMISLIVDSPMTFFACSVLFAILLFNIVTKDWEEPPIFGKPQSHFLRPIFAISNGIVSKFNLSPAFIVIFVQLTLLGFFVFSIFMIYHILQYQTEIRAFAAELTATKLLQWLP
;
A
#
# COMPACT_ATOMS: atom_id res chain seq x y z
N MET A 1 -23.13 8.01 34.10
CA MET A 1 -23.21 9.03 33.03
C MET A 1 -21.81 9.24 32.51
N TYR A 2 -21.61 9.20 31.19
CA TYR A 2 -20.27 9.23 30.64
C TYR A 2 -19.66 10.65 30.71
N PRO A 3 -18.34 10.81 30.98
CA PRO A 3 -17.74 12.13 31.16
C PRO A 3 -17.86 13.07 29.95
N TRP A 4 -17.81 12.52 28.74
CA TRP A 4 -17.93 13.30 27.51
C TRP A 4 -19.36 13.81 27.26
N GLU A 5 -20.38 13.25 27.91
CA GLU A 5 -21.77 13.73 27.80
C GLU A 5 -21.95 15.08 28.50
N THR A 6 -21.17 15.35 29.54
CA THR A 6 -21.21 16.61 30.29
C THR A 6 -20.19 17.63 29.82
N ALA A 7 -19.09 17.20 29.20
CA ALA A 7 -18.05 18.10 28.69
C ALA A 7 -18.60 19.12 27.66
N GLU A 8 -18.06 20.35 27.71
CA GLU A 8 -18.38 21.42 26.75
C GLU A 8 -17.77 21.12 25.38
N ALA A 9 -16.54 20.60 25.38
CA ALA A 9 -15.79 20.24 24.18
C ALA A 9 -15.53 18.72 24.18
N ALA A 10 -16.31 18.01 23.36
CA ALA A 10 -16.22 16.58 23.18
C ALA A 10 -16.37 16.18 21.71
N TRP A 11 -15.68 15.10 21.36
CA TRP A 11 -15.59 14.59 20.01
C TRP A 11 -15.69 13.07 19.98
N VAL A 12 -16.09 12.55 18.83
CA VAL A 12 -16.26 11.14 18.54
C VAL A 12 -15.70 10.81 17.17
N GLY A 13 -15.02 9.67 17.09
CA GLY A 13 -14.50 9.14 15.83
C GLY A 13 -14.43 7.62 15.89
N TRP A 14 -13.95 7.03 14.80
CA TRP A 14 -13.78 5.59 14.69
C TRP A 14 -12.38 5.21 14.22
N ILE A 15 -11.69 4.39 15.03
CA ILE A 15 -10.44 3.75 14.66
C ILE A 15 -10.79 2.42 13.96
N PRO A 16 -10.41 2.23 12.69
CA PRO A 16 -10.78 1.05 11.92
C PRO A 16 -10.35 -0.26 12.57
N THR A 17 -11.23 -1.26 12.54
CA THR A 17 -10.91 -2.62 12.96
C THR A 17 -11.56 -3.60 11.97
N VAL A 18 -10.78 -4.53 11.39
CA VAL A 18 -11.34 -5.49 10.41
C VAL A 18 -12.22 -6.53 11.11
N SER A 19 -11.86 -6.91 12.34
CA SER A 19 -12.57 -7.91 13.14
C SER A 19 -13.77 -7.34 13.91
N GLY A 20 -14.03 -6.03 13.83
CA GLY A 20 -14.96 -5.36 14.74
C GLY A 20 -14.44 -5.25 16.18
N HIS A 21 -13.17 -5.62 16.42
CA HIS A 21 -12.59 -5.72 17.75
C HIS A 21 -11.09 -5.36 17.75
N LEU A 22 -10.76 -4.16 18.24
CA LEU A 22 -9.42 -3.61 18.40
C LEU A 22 -8.63 -4.40 19.46
N SER A 23 -7.37 -4.73 19.15
CA SER A 23 -6.47 -5.34 20.12
C SER A 23 -5.60 -4.29 20.79
N PHE A 24 -5.87 -3.99 22.07
CA PHE A 24 -5.05 -3.06 22.84
C PHE A 24 -3.60 -3.54 23.04
N SER A 25 -3.32 -4.83 22.84
CA SER A 25 -1.95 -5.36 22.90
C SER A 25 -1.07 -4.95 21.73
N LEU A 26 -1.64 -4.41 20.65
CA LEU A 26 -0.90 -3.96 19.48
C LEU A 26 -0.57 -2.46 19.54
N ILE A 27 -1.15 -1.73 20.50
CA ILE A 27 -1.00 -0.28 20.58
C ILE A 27 0.48 0.07 20.79
N GLY A 28 1.02 0.89 19.88
CA GLY A 28 2.40 1.37 19.93
C GLY A 28 3.44 0.40 19.37
N ASN A 29 3.12 -0.88 19.13
CA ASN A 29 4.08 -1.90 18.72
C ASN A 29 4.56 -1.79 17.26
N HIS A 30 3.97 -0.89 16.48
CA HIS A 30 4.24 -0.74 15.05
C HIS A 30 5.05 0.53 14.69
N ALA A 31 5.43 1.35 15.67
CA ALA A 31 6.16 2.59 15.42
C ALA A 31 7.67 2.39 15.64
N ASP A 32 8.44 2.44 14.54
CA ASP A 32 9.91 2.30 14.50
C ASP A 32 10.64 3.67 14.52
N GLU A 33 9.99 4.73 15.00
CA GLU A 33 10.55 6.08 14.97
C GLU A 33 11.50 6.34 16.15
N ALA A 34 12.63 7.02 15.87
CA ALA A 34 13.61 7.36 16.89
C ALA A 34 12.99 8.23 18.01
N GLY A 35 13.15 7.78 19.26
CA GLY A 35 12.58 8.45 20.43
C GLY A 35 11.14 8.06 20.76
N HIS A 36 10.59 7.03 20.11
CA HIS A 36 9.36 6.36 20.51
C HIS A 36 9.56 5.60 21.83
N VAL A 37 8.64 5.78 22.78
CA VAL A 37 8.63 5.04 24.05
C VAL A 37 7.30 4.33 24.16
N VAL A 38 7.32 3.04 24.41
CA VAL A 38 6.11 2.24 24.61
C VAL A 38 6.26 1.38 25.85
N LEU A 39 5.29 1.51 26.75
CA LEU A 39 5.02 0.53 27.77
C LEU A 39 3.66 -0.09 27.45
N ASN A 40 3.67 -1.27 26.85
CA ASN A 40 2.48 -2.04 26.57
C ASN A 40 2.85 -3.52 26.67
N GLY A 41 2.61 -4.17 27.82
CA GLY A 41 3.15 -5.52 27.99
C GLY A 41 2.40 -6.58 27.18
N ASP A 42 3.12 -7.50 26.55
CA ASP A 42 2.55 -8.43 25.57
C ASP A 42 1.61 -9.50 26.17
N LYS A 43 1.67 -9.71 27.49
CA LYS A 43 0.93 -10.78 28.15
C LYS A 43 -0.47 -10.33 28.61
N PRO A 44 -1.52 -11.13 28.39
CA PRO A 44 -2.83 -10.87 28.97
C PRO A 44 -2.78 -11.01 30.49
N ARG A 45 -3.28 -10.02 31.24
CA ARG A 45 -3.27 -10.02 32.71
C ARG A 45 -4.66 -9.83 33.30
N PRO A 46 -5.05 -10.60 34.34
CA PRO A 46 -6.40 -10.58 34.89
C PRO A 46 -6.84 -9.21 35.42
N ASP A 47 -5.92 -8.39 35.93
CA ASP A 47 -6.14 -7.08 36.53
C ASP A 47 -6.21 -5.91 35.53
N GLY A 48 -5.98 -6.15 34.23
CA GLY A 48 -6.08 -5.14 33.19
C GLY A 48 -4.79 -4.93 32.41
N ARG A 49 -4.67 -3.78 31.75
CA ARG A 49 -3.51 -3.38 30.94
C ARG A 49 -3.32 -1.88 31.11
N VAL A 50 -2.06 -1.47 31.26
CA VAL A 50 -1.63 -0.08 31.19
C VAL A 50 -0.87 0.09 29.87
N VAL A 51 -1.17 1.17 29.18
CA VAL A 51 -0.56 1.57 27.91
C VAL A 51 0.03 2.95 28.11
N LEU A 52 1.34 3.08 28.01
CA LEU A 52 2.01 4.37 27.89
C LEU A 52 2.70 4.45 26.54
N VAL A 53 2.42 5.51 25.79
CA VAL A 53 3.05 5.75 24.49
C VAL A 53 3.53 7.19 24.43
N LYS A 54 4.81 7.40 24.09
CA LYS A 54 5.34 8.69 23.70
C LYS A 54 5.81 8.63 22.27
N GLN A 55 5.26 9.50 21.42
CA GLN A 55 5.62 9.58 20.02
C GLN A 55 5.83 11.04 19.62
N HIS A 56 6.94 11.30 18.92
CA HIS A 56 7.18 12.56 18.25
C HIS A 56 6.65 12.47 16.82
N ARG A 57 5.59 13.21 16.50
CA ARG A 57 4.99 13.19 15.15
C ARG A 57 5.34 14.43 14.38
N ARG A 58 5.55 14.21 13.09
CA ARG A 58 5.73 15.26 12.08
C ARG A 58 4.51 15.25 11.18
N ASN A 59 3.92 16.41 10.95
CA ASN A 59 2.92 16.53 9.92
C ASN A 59 3.60 16.30 8.56
N LYS A 60 3.29 15.17 7.92
CA LYS A 60 3.85 14.77 6.61
C LYS A 60 3.06 15.37 5.44
N ASP A 61 1.99 16.11 5.70
CA ASP A 61 1.10 16.65 4.65
C ASP A 61 1.75 17.81 3.87
N PHE A 62 2.91 18.28 4.31
CA PHE A 62 3.71 19.25 3.58
C PHE A 62 4.49 18.50 2.49
N GLY A 63 4.18 18.76 1.21
CA GLY A 63 4.88 18.20 0.05
C GLY A 63 6.35 18.60 -0.11
N TYR A 64 7.01 19.05 0.97
CA TYR A 64 8.42 19.41 1.04
C TYR A 64 9.24 18.27 1.68
N TRP A 65 10.56 18.33 1.50
CA TRP A 65 11.49 17.43 2.18
C TRP A 65 11.40 17.66 3.70
N SER A 66 11.10 16.60 4.46
CA SER A 66 10.74 16.65 5.88
C SER A 66 11.76 17.36 6.78
N TRP A 67 13.05 17.24 6.49
CA TRP A 67 14.12 17.91 7.25
C TRP A 67 14.20 19.42 7.02
N ILE A 68 13.75 19.92 5.86
CA ILE A 68 13.68 21.37 5.56
C ILE A 68 12.43 21.96 6.23
N ALA A 69 11.31 21.26 6.12
CA ALA A 69 10.06 21.65 6.78
C ALA A 69 10.27 21.80 8.30
N GLU A 70 11.08 20.94 8.93
CA GLU A 70 11.40 21.03 10.35
C GLU A 70 12.17 22.30 10.74
N GLN A 71 13.11 22.75 9.90
CA GLN A 71 13.89 23.95 10.19
C GLN A 71 13.10 25.24 9.97
N VAL A 72 12.17 25.23 9.01
CA VAL A 72 11.43 26.42 8.57
C VAL A 72 10.05 26.51 9.22
N LEU A 73 9.39 25.38 9.45
CA LEU A 73 8.03 25.25 9.99
C LEU A 73 8.06 24.41 11.27
N LYS A 74 8.67 24.96 12.32
CA LYS A 74 8.86 24.28 13.62
C LYS A 74 7.55 23.83 14.28
N ASP A 75 6.44 24.47 13.93
CA ASP A 75 5.07 24.14 14.35
C ASP A 75 4.55 22.79 13.81
N THR A 76 5.24 22.20 12.83
CA THR A 76 4.81 20.96 12.16
C THR A 76 5.22 19.70 12.90
N ALA A 77 6.02 19.83 13.96
CA ALA A 77 6.48 18.74 14.80
C ALA A 77 5.93 18.90 16.22
N GLN A 78 5.33 17.82 16.73
CA GLN A 78 4.64 17.79 18.03
C GLN A 78 4.94 16.49 18.75
N ASP A 79 5.07 16.55 20.06
CA ASP A 79 5.18 15.36 20.91
C ASP A 79 3.82 15.02 21.50
N TYR A 80 3.53 13.72 21.57
CA TYR A 80 2.32 13.18 22.19
C TYR A 80 2.74 12.23 23.29
N VAL A 81 2.09 12.33 24.45
CA VAL A 81 2.21 11.35 25.54
C VAL A 81 0.83 10.84 25.88
N LEU A 82 0.59 9.57 25.66
CA LEU A 82 -0.63 8.86 26.02
C LEU A 82 -0.39 8.00 27.24
N ILE A 83 -1.35 8.01 28.16
CA ILE A 83 -1.46 7.06 29.25
C ILE A 83 -2.88 6.56 29.29
N GLY A 84 -3.06 5.25 29.15
CA GLY A 84 -4.36 4.62 29.24
C GLY A 84 -4.30 3.36 30.09
N HIS A 85 -5.42 3.02 30.69
CA HIS A 85 -5.64 1.74 31.34
C HIS A 85 -6.93 1.10 30.84
N THR A 86 -6.98 -0.22 30.85
CA THR A 86 -8.20 -0.92 30.42
C THR A 86 -9.21 -0.97 31.54
N GLU A 87 -10.45 -0.65 31.22
CA GLU A 87 -11.60 -0.78 32.11
C GLU A 87 -12.66 -1.70 31.50
N ALA A 88 -13.56 -2.20 32.36
CA ALA A 88 -14.72 -2.94 31.91
C ALA A 88 -15.67 -1.99 31.18
N ALA A 89 -16.18 -2.43 30.03
CA ALA A 89 -17.20 -1.71 29.28
C ALA A 89 -18.02 -2.71 28.48
N ALA A 90 -19.31 -2.44 28.29
CA ALA A 90 -20.10 -3.25 27.40
C ALA A 90 -19.76 -2.97 25.93
N ARG A 91 -19.94 -4.00 25.11
CA ARG A 91 -19.93 -3.93 23.65
C ARG A 91 -21.30 -4.35 23.11
N PRO A 92 -21.72 -3.77 21.98
CA PRO A 92 -22.90 -4.22 21.27
C PRO A 92 -22.62 -5.56 20.58
N GLU A 93 -23.63 -6.44 20.56
CA GLU A 93 -23.64 -7.64 19.73
C GLU A 93 -25.06 -7.89 19.21
N PHE A 94 -25.17 -8.13 17.90
CA PHE A 94 -26.41 -8.58 17.28
C PHE A 94 -26.49 -10.10 17.36
N ASP A 95 -27.57 -10.62 17.93
CA ASP A 95 -27.84 -12.06 17.92
C ASP A 95 -27.99 -12.53 16.45
N PRO A 96 -27.16 -13.49 15.96
CA PRO A 96 -27.22 -13.96 14.58
C PRO A 96 -28.56 -14.60 14.19
N ARG A 97 -29.34 -15.09 15.15
CA ARG A 97 -30.61 -15.77 14.93
C ARG A 97 -31.78 -14.80 14.94
N THR A 98 -31.79 -13.87 15.89
CA THR A 98 -32.93 -12.96 16.07
C THR A 98 -32.70 -11.57 15.49
N GLY A 99 -31.46 -11.23 15.12
CA GLY A 99 -31.07 -9.89 14.69
C GLY A 99 -31.21 -8.83 15.79
N ARG A 100 -31.38 -9.24 17.05
CA ARG A 100 -31.65 -8.31 18.17
C ARG A 100 -30.33 -7.82 18.74
N LEU A 101 -30.23 -6.50 18.96
CA LEU A 101 -29.12 -5.88 19.65
C LEU A 101 -29.12 -6.24 21.14
N THR A 102 -27.95 -6.65 21.64
CA THR A 102 -27.71 -6.95 23.06
C THR A 102 -26.41 -6.29 23.53
N SER A 103 -26.32 -6.02 24.84
CA SER A 103 -25.11 -5.54 25.49
C SER A 103 -24.36 -6.71 26.13
N ILE A 104 -23.07 -6.86 25.81
CA ILE A 104 -22.20 -7.88 26.41
C ILE A 104 -21.10 -7.18 27.17
N SER A 105 -20.97 -7.50 28.47
CA SER A 105 -19.87 -6.99 29.29
C SER A 105 -18.53 -7.54 28.81
N ASP A 106 -17.57 -6.66 28.58
CA ASP A 106 -16.17 -7.00 28.35
C ASP A 106 -15.33 -6.38 29.47
N ALA A 107 -14.66 -7.23 30.25
CA ALA A 107 -13.82 -6.82 31.37
C ALA A 107 -12.66 -5.87 30.97
N ARG A 108 -12.34 -5.78 29.67
CA ARG A 108 -11.34 -4.86 29.11
C ARG A 108 -11.87 -4.21 27.83
N GLY A 109 -13.16 -3.88 27.84
CA GLY A 109 -13.89 -3.35 26.68
C GLY A 109 -13.48 -1.92 26.27
N CYS A 110 -12.81 -1.18 27.15
CA CYS A 110 -12.39 0.20 26.92
C CYS A 110 -10.94 0.41 27.38
N LEU A 111 -10.18 1.21 26.63
CA LEU A 111 -8.93 1.82 27.06
C LEU A 111 -9.22 3.29 27.36
N ARG A 112 -9.12 3.68 28.63
CA ARG A 112 -9.41 5.04 29.09
C ARG A 112 -8.18 5.69 29.68
N GLY A 113 -8.05 6.99 29.49
CA GLY A 113 -7.02 7.77 30.17
C GLY A 113 -6.82 9.12 29.51
N THR A 114 -5.57 9.58 29.50
CA THR A 114 -5.19 10.94 29.16
C THR A 114 -4.18 10.99 28.02
N ILE A 115 -4.27 12.02 27.18
CA ILE A 115 -3.30 12.36 26.15
C ILE A 115 -2.82 13.80 26.34
N TYR A 116 -1.51 13.96 26.44
CA TYR A 116 -0.85 15.25 26.40
C TYR A 116 -0.43 15.57 24.97
N TRP A 117 -0.89 16.70 24.46
CA TRP A 117 -0.44 17.31 23.21
C TRP A 117 0.59 18.39 23.53
N LEU A 118 1.82 18.19 23.06
CA LEU A 118 2.99 18.99 23.41
C LEU A 118 3.56 19.64 22.13
N PRO A 119 3.09 20.84 21.76
CA PRO A 119 3.58 21.52 20.56
C PRO A 119 5.01 22.03 20.75
N TYR A 120 5.64 22.44 19.66
CA TYR A 120 6.86 23.22 19.73
C TYR A 120 6.62 24.53 20.50
N ASP A 121 7.39 24.75 21.57
CA ASP A 121 7.38 26.02 22.31
C ASP A 121 8.49 26.95 21.79
N GLU A 122 8.24 28.25 21.66
CA GLU A 122 9.26 29.23 21.26
C GLU A 122 10.22 29.61 22.39
N ASP A 123 9.83 29.41 23.66
CA ASP A 123 10.68 29.59 24.83
C ASP A 123 11.72 28.47 24.95
N LYS A 124 13.00 28.86 24.93
CA LYS A 124 14.12 27.93 25.03
C LYS A 124 14.20 27.23 26.38
N GLU A 125 13.88 27.92 27.46
CA GLU A 125 13.92 27.34 28.79
C GLU A 125 12.84 26.27 28.94
N HIS A 126 11.61 26.63 28.56
CA HIS A 126 10.48 25.69 28.59
C HIS A 126 10.72 24.48 27.69
N ARG A 127 11.23 24.67 26.46
CA ARG A 127 11.63 23.54 25.60
C ARG A 127 12.66 22.62 26.24
N ASN A 128 13.66 23.17 26.93
CA ASN A 128 14.68 22.36 27.59
C ASN A 128 14.09 21.56 28.76
N GLN A 129 13.20 22.17 29.53
CA GLN A 129 12.47 21.50 30.62
C GLN A 129 11.58 20.38 30.07
N LEU A 130 10.83 20.63 29.00
CA LEU A 130 9.98 19.63 28.34
C LEU A 130 10.80 18.48 27.76
N ARG A 131 11.92 18.77 27.08
CA ARG A 131 12.83 17.75 26.57
C ARG A 131 13.41 16.88 27.68
N THR A 132 13.72 17.49 28.83
CA THR A 132 14.17 16.75 30.02
C THR A 132 13.07 15.83 30.53
N ALA A 133 11.84 16.34 30.69
CA ALA A 133 10.67 15.54 31.08
C ALA A 133 10.40 14.35 30.13
N LEU A 134 10.47 14.57 28.82
CA LEU A 134 10.31 13.52 27.81
C LEU A 134 11.45 12.49 27.82
N SER A 135 12.67 12.91 28.16
CA SER A 135 13.82 12.00 28.33
C SER A 135 13.67 11.15 29.60
N ASP A 136 13.22 11.76 30.70
CA ASP A 136 12.99 11.07 31.96
C ASP A 136 11.91 10.00 31.83
N LEU A 137 10.89 10.27 31.00
CA LEU A 137 9.80 9.33 30.72
C LEU A 137 10.32 7.98 30.18
N ALA A 138 11.38 7.99 29.36
CA ALA A 138 11.95 6.75 28.84
C ALA A 138 12.57 5.90 29.97
N ALA A 139 13.39 6.52 30.83
CA ALA A 139 13.99 5.83 31.98
C ALA A 139 12.91 5.34 32.97
N GLU A 140 11.90 6.18 33.21
CA GLU A 140 10.82 5.86 34.12
C GLU A 140 9.93 4.74 33.57
N SER A 141 9.61 4.74 32.27
CA SER A 141 8.84 3.67 31.63
C SER A 141 9.51 2.30 31.78
N GLN A 142 10.85 2.23 31.75
CA GLN A 142 11.59 0.98 31.97
C GLN A 142 11.53 0.53 33.43
N ARG A 143 11.55 1.47 34.38
CA ARG A 143 11.40 1.17 35.81
C ARG A 143 9.99 0.68 36.11
N ILE A 144 8.98 1.41 35.65
CA ILE A 144 7.56 1.04 35.82
C ILE A 144 7.24 -0.23 35.04
N GLY A 145 7.88 -0.48 33.90
CA GLY A 145 7.70 -1.73 33.16
C GLY A 145 8.02 -2.98 33.97
N ARG A 146 9.00 -2.91 34.88
CA ARG A 146 9.29 -4.00 35.82
C ARG A 146 8.22 -4.19 36.88
N LEU A 147 7.54 -3.12 37.30
CA LEU A 147 6.40 -3.19 38.21
C LEU A 147 5.14 -3.67 37.49
N PHE A 148 4.94 -3.20 36.25
CA PHE A 148 3.92 -3.69 35.35
C PHE A 148 4.09 -5.18 35.12
N GLU A 149 5.31 -5.72 35.07
CA GLU A 149 5.55 -7.16 35.00
C GLU A 149 4.92 -7.93 36.17
N ALA A 150 4.81 -7.32 37.35
CA ALA A 150 4.21 -7.90 38.54
C ALA A 150 2.69 -7.64 38.63
N GLN A 151 2.23 -6.38 38.56
CA GLN A 151 0.83 -5.97 38.77
C GLN A 151 0.50 -4.71 37.95
N ALA A 152 -0.58 -4.74 37.15
CA ALA A 152 -0.99 -3.62 36.30
C ALA A 152 -1.50 -2.43 37.12
N GLN A 153 -2.27 -2.69 38.18
CA GLN A 153 -2.79 -1.62 39.04
C GLN A 153 -1.66 -0.86 39.75
N ALA A 154 -0.67 -1.57 40.29
CA ALA A 154 0.48 -0.94 40.95
C ALA A 154 1.28 -0.04 39.99
N ALA A 155 1.41 -0.45 38.72
CA ALA A 155 2.04 0.38 37.69
C ALA A 155 1.21 1.64 37.38
N LEU A 156 -0.11 1.53 37.37
CA LEU A 156 -1.01 2.67 37.17
C LEU A 156 -0.92 3.67 38.33
N ASP A 157 -0.98 3.16 39.57
CA ASP A 157 -0.91 3.95 40.80
C ASP A 157 0.39 4.76 40.92
N GLU A 158 1.44 4.37 40.19
CA GLU A 158 2.71 5.08 40.15
C GLU A 158 2.88 5.98 38.92
N ILE A 159 2.49 5.49 37.73
CA ILE A 159 2.72 6.22 36.48
C ILE A 159 1.84 7.46 36.37
N GLU A 160 0.58 7.37 36.81
CA GLU A 160 -0.37 8.47 36.67
C GLU A 160 0.04 9.68 37.54
N PRO A 161 0.34 9.52 38.85
CA PRO A 161 0.86 10.64 39.65
C PRO A 161 2.17 11.19 39.11
N TRP A 162 3.07 10.33 38.65
CA TRP A 162 4.36 10.76 38.08
C TRP A 162 4.15 11.62 36.83
N THR A 163 3.31 11.17 35.90
CA THR A 163 3.04 11.92 34.67
C THR A 163 2.32 13.23 34.95
N ARG A 164 1.32 13.24 35.83
CA ARG A 164 0.65 14.47 36.25
C ARG A 164 1.67 15.46 36.84
N ALA A 165 2.49 15.02 37.80
CA ALA A 165 3.52 15.87 38.41
C ALA A 165 4.54 16.41 37.39
N ARG A 166 4.83 15.65 36.32
CA ARG A 166 5.85 16.03 35.34
C ARG A 166 5.31 16.88 34.19
N PHE A 167 4.09 16.62 33.72
CA PHE A 167 3.54 17.24 32.52
C PHE A 167 2.44 18.26 32.79
N ASP A 168 1.65 18.13 33.86
CA ASP A 168 0.63 19.13 34.21
C ASP A 168 1.23 20.54 34.40
N PRO A 169 2.48 20.75 34.89
CA PRO A 169 3.10 22.09 34.94
C PRO A 169 3.29 22.76 33.56
N PHE A 170 3.37 21.98 32.48
CA PHE A 170 3.48 22.50 31.12
C PHE A 170 2.11 22.75 30.48
N VAL A 171 1.06 22.13 31.02
CA VAL A 171 -0.32 22.36 30.61
C VAL A 171 -0.72 23.74 31.08
N ALA A 172 -1.10 24.60 30.15
CA ALA A 172 -1.63 25.90 30.48
C ALA A 172 -2.86 26.21 29.65
N GLU A 173 -3.80 26.92 30.26
CA GLU A 173 -5.02 27.37 29.59
C GLU A 173 -4.68 28.27 28.40
N LEU A 174 -5.36 28.03 27.28
CA LEU A 174 -5.37 28.89 26.10
C LEU A 174 -6.04 30.22 26.44
N LYS A 175 -5.32 31.18 27.04
CA LYS A 175 -5.82 32.55 27.26
C LYS A 175 -5.05 33.59 26.46
N ALA A 176 -5.54 33.96 25.28
CA ALA A 176 -5.19 35.24 24.68
C ALA A 176 -6.44 36.12 24.65
N GLU A 177 -6.57 37.06 25.59
CA GLU A 177 -7.56 38.15 25.51
C GLU A 177 -7.15 39.21 24.46
N ASP A 178 -5.93 39.16 23.94
CA ASP A 178 -5.32 40.19 23.09
C ASP A 178 -4.92 39.70 21.67
N GLY A 179 -5.26 38.47 21.29
CA GLY A 179 -4.98 37.94 19.95
C GLY A 179 -3.51 37.53 19.70
N THR A 180 -2.65 37.51 20.72
CA THR A 180 -1.26 37.05 20.60
C THR A 180 -1.12 35.60 21.10
N LYS A 181 -0.82 34.69 20.16
CA LYS A 181 -0.68 33.22 20.31
C LYS A 181 -0.20 32.76 21.69
N ILE A 182 -1.04 32.03 22.42
CA ILE A 182 -0.58 31.06 23.42
C ILE A 182 -0.63 29.67 22.77
N ARG A 183 0.54 29.03 22.59
CA ARG A 183 0.63 27.60 22.26
C ARG A 183 1.38 26.89 23.37
N ARG A 184 0.67 26.61 24.44
CA ARG A 184 1.17 25.78 25.55
C ARG A 184 0.55 24.39 25.44
N ALA A 185 1.12 23.42 26.16
CA ALA A 185 0.65 22.04 26.12
C ALA A 185 -0.82 21.92 26.53
N LEU A 186 -1.52 20.93 25.97
CA LEU A 186 -2.91 20.63 26.33
C LEU A 186 -3.04 19.19 26.79
N LYS A 187 -4.03 18.98 27.67
CA LYS A 187 -4.39 17.68 28.23
C LYS A 187 -5.81 17.33 27.80
N PHE A 188 -5.95 16.21 27.10
CA PHE A 188 -7.24 15.66 26.69
C PHE A 188 -7.46 14.33 27.42
N GLU A 189 -8.71 14.05 27.73
CA GLU A 189 -9.12 12.74 28.19
C GLU A 189 -9.70 11.95 27.01
N PHE A 190 -9.55 10.63 27.04
CA PHE A 190 -10.02 9.75 25.98
C PHE A 190 -10.62 8.45 26.51
N ALA A 191 -11.49 7.87 25.70
CA ALA A 191 -11.99 6.50 25.85
C ALA A 191 -11.99 5.84 24.48
N LEU A 192 -11.23 4.76 24.34
CA LEU A 192 -11.14 3.96 23.11
C LEU A 192 -11.75 2.59 23.36
N PHE A 193 -12.91 2.34 22.77
CA PHE A 193 -13.60 1.07 22.88
C PHE A 193 -13.03 0.04 21.92
N ARG A 194 -13.17 -1.24 22.27
CA ARG A 194 -12.77 -2.33 21.39
C ARG A 194 -13.51 -2.35 20.06
N THR A 195 -14.72 -1.79 19.98
CA THR A 195 -15.42 -1.61 18.70
C THR A 195 -14.72 -0.65 17.74
N GLY A 196 -13.69 0.07 18.20
CA GLY A 196 -13.01 1.15 17.50
C GLY A 196 -13.63 2.52 17.75
N GLU A 197 -14.77 2.61 18.46
CA GLU A 197 -15.33 3.90 18.87
C GLU A 197 -14.33 4.65 19.77
N CYS A 198 -14.00 5.87 19.39
CA CYS A 198 -13.07 6.73 20.09
C CYS A 198 -13.80 7.99 20.56
N ARG A 199 -13.76 8.26 21.86
CA ARG A 199 -14.27 9.48 22.48
C ARG A 199 -13.10 10.31 22.98
N LEU A 200 -13.13 11.60 22.68
CA LEU A 200 -12.17 12.59 23.18
C LEU A 200 -12.95 13.70 23.85
N TRP A 201 -12.48 14.19 24.99
CA TRP A 201 -13.05 15.38 25.61
C TRP A 201 -12.00 16.20 26.34
N TYR A 202 -12.33 17.46 26.55
CA TYR A 202 -11.51 18.43 27.23
C TYR A 202 -12.27 18.94 28.45
N ASP A 203 -11.66 18.83 29.64
CA ASP A 203 -12.31 19.05 30.94
C ASP A 203 -12.09 20.47 31.51
N HIS A 204 -11.45 21.37 30.76
CA HIS A 204 -11.25 22.75 31.19
C HIS A 204 -12.18 23.72 30.46
N ASN A 205 -12.72 24.68 31.22
CA ASN A 205 -13.64 25.70 30.72
C ASN A 205 -12.88 26.85 30.01
N HIS A 206 -13.60 27.65 29.21
CA HIS A 206 -13.15 28.93 28.64
C HIS A 206 -12.09 28.87 27.54
N VAL A 207 -12.21 27.91 26.63
CA VAL A 207 -11.33 27.80 25.45
C VAL A 207 -12.15 27.86 24.17
N ASP A 208 -11.59 28.48 23.12
CA ASP A 208 -12.15 28.43 21.78
C ASP A 208 -12.26 26.98 21.28
N VAL A 209 -13.50 26.49 21.16
CA VAL A 209 -13.78 25.10 20.81
C VAL A 209 -13.37 24.77 19.37
N GLU A 210 -13.35 25.76 18.47
CA GLU A 210 -12.90 25.53 17.08
C GLU A 210 -11.39 25.30 17.03
N ALA A 211 -10.62 26.09 17.79
CA ALA A 211 -9.18 25.85 17.94
C ALA A 211 -8.89 24.47 18.57
N LEU A 212 -9.70 24.05 19.55
CA LEU A 212 -9.58 22.71 20.13
C LEU A 212 -9.94 21.59 19.15
N HIS A 213 -10.85 21.82 18.20
CA HIS A 213 -11.24 20.80 17.24
C HIS A 213 -10.06 20.34 16.37
N GLU A 214 -9.23 21.27 15.91
CA GLU A 214 -8.03 20.93 15.13
C GLU A 214 -7.02 20.12 15.94
N ILE A 215 -6.86 20.44 17.22
CA ILE A 215 -5.96 19.71 18.12
C ILE A 215 -6.52 18.31 18.44
N ALA A 216 -7.82 18.22 18.74
CA ALA A 216 -8.51 16.95 18.95
C ALA A 216 -8.38 16.04 17.72
N ARG A 217 -8.46 16.60 16.50
CA ARG A 217 -8.26 15.87 15.25
C ARG A 217 -6.84 15.31 15.13
N GLN A 218 -5.82 16.09 15.49
CA GLN A 218 -4.44 15.61 15.53
C GLN A 218 -4.23 14.49 16.55
N ILE A 219 -4.83 14.63 17.74
CA ILE A 219 -4.81 13.60 18.79
C ILE A 219 -5.51 12.32 18.32
N PHE A 220 -6.67 12.43 17.67
CA PHE A 220 -7.37 11.31 17.09
C PHE A 220 -6.52 10.56 16.05
N TYR A 221 -5.84 11.29 15.16
CA TYR A 221 -4.93 10.64 14.20
C TYR A 221 -3.69 10.03 14.85
N PHE A 222 -3.26 10.55 16.00
CA PHE A 222 -2.18 9.94 16.78
C PHE A 222 -2.66 8.62 17.38
N LEU A 223 -3.79 8.62 18.07
CA LEU A 223 -4.45 7.41 18.58
C LEU A 223 -4.65 6.36 17.49
N LYS A 224 -5.16 6.78 16.34
CA LYS A 224 -5.36 5.92 15.19
C LYS A 224 -4.05 5.30 14.71
N ALA A 225 -2.99 6.10 14.57
CA ALA A 225 -1.70 5.61 14.10
C ALA A 225 -1.07 4.58 15.04
N ILE A 226 -1.16 4.79 16.35
CA ILE A 226 -0.58 3.85 17.32
C ILE A 226 -1.44 2.60 17.52
N ALA A 227 -2.76 2.70 17.30
CA ALA A 227 -3.69 1.60 17.55
C ALA A 227 -4.01 0.76 16.30
N HIS A 228 -3.76 1.27 15.10
CA HIS A 228 -4.11 0.64 13.84
C HIS A 228 -2.87 0.24 13.04
N ALA A 229 -2.75 -1.05 12.73
CA ALA A 229 -1.71 -1.54 11.84
C ALA A 229 -2.14 -1.33 10.37
N HIS A 230 -1.38 -0.50 9.65
CA HIS A 230 -1.63 -0.13 8.26
C HIS A 230 -1.25 -1.26 7.26
N SER A 231 -1.73 -2.47 7.52
CA SER A 231 -1.42 -3.67 6.73
C SER A 231 -2.06 -3.66 5.33
N HIS A 232 -3.14 -2.89 5.14
CA HIS A 232 -3.96 -2.94 3.92
C HIS A 232 -4.04 -1.62 3.12
N HIS A 233 -3.50 -0.52 3.63
CA HIS A 233 -3.47 0.79 2.96
C HIS A 233 -2.31 1.64 3.47
N GLY A 234 -1.96 2.71 2.75
CA GLY A 234 -0.97 3.67 3.24
C GLY A 234 -1.51 4.54 4.39
N GLU A 235 -0.61 5.15 5.16
CA GLU A 235 -0.92 6.11 6.24
C GLU A 235 -1.84 7.25 5.77
N GLU A 236 -1.68 7.70 4.53
CA GLU A 236 -2.45 8.82 3.97
C GLU A 236 -3.94 8.49 3.74
N ALA A 237 -4.28 7.22 3.50
CA ALA A 237 -5.68 6.82 3.27
C ALA A 237 -6.52 6.95 4.55
N ASP A 238 -5.85 7.00 5.71
CA ASP A 238 -6.47 7.02 7.03
C ASP A 238 -6.90 8.41 7.51
N GLN A 239 -6.44 9.47 6.86
CA GLN A 239 -6.83 10.85 7.18
C GLN A 239 -8.25 11.22 6.68
N MET A 240 -8.97 10.28 6.05
CA MET A 240 -10.31 10.52 5.53
C MET A 240 -11.44 10.10 6.47
N ILE A 241 -11.11 9.46 7.60
CA ILE A 241 -12.11 9.20 8.66
C ILE A 241 -12.11 10.41 9.58
N HIS A 242 -13.25 11.09 9.61
CA HIS A 242 -13.40 12.35 10.33
C HIS A 242 -13.63 12.13 11.82
N LEU A 243 -13.09 13.06 12.61
CA LEU A 243 -13.49 13.27 14.00
C LEU A 243 -14.66 14.24 14.00
N ALA A 244 -15.80 13.86 14.59
CA ALA A 244 -16.98 14.69 14.69
C ALA A 244 -17.12 15.29 16.09
N ARG A 245 -17.69 16.48 16.20
CA ARG A 245 -18.04 17.10 17.49
C ARG A 245 -19.36 16.53 18.01
N THR A 246 -19.43 16.16 19.28
CA THR A 246 -20.64 15.55 19.88
C THR A 246 -21.71 16.57 20.26
N LYS A 247 -21.34 17.84 20.45
CA LYS A 247 -22.26 18.97 20.73
C LYS A 247 -21.95 20.17 19.82
N PRO A 248 -22.46 20.22 18.58
CA PRO A 248 -22.20 21.34 17.67
C PRO A 248 -22.96 22.64 18.01
N GLY A 249 -23.75 22.68 19.08
CA GLY A 249 -24.44 23.91 19.54
C GLY A 249 -25.55 23.64 20.56
N LEU A 250 -26.11 24.70 21.16
CA LEU A 250 -27.12 24.69 22.23
C LEU A 250 -28.51 24.11 21.85
N HIS A 251 -28.74 23.74 20.58
CA HIS A 251 -30.07 23.38 20.06
C HIS A 251 -30.13 22.10 19.22
N GLN A 252 -29.09 21.26 19.23
CA GLN A 252 -29.10 20.00 18.48
C GLN A 252 -29.45 18.80 19.38
N ASP A 253 -30.34 17.95 18.89
CA ASP A 253 -30.70 16.68 19.52
C ASP A 253 -29.46 15.77 19.62
N PRO A 254 -29.08 15.27 20.82
CA PRO A 254 -27.99 14.31 21.00
C PRO A 254 -28.07 13.12 20.03
N LYS A 255 -29.29 12.63 19.73
CA LYS A 255 -29.50 11.52 18.80
C LYS A 255 -29.08 11.89 17.39
N SER A 256 -29.41 13.11 16.94
CA SER A 256 -28.99 13.63 15.63
C SER A 256 -27.47 13.70 15.48
N ASN A 257 -26.73 13.97 16.57
CA ASN A 257 -25.26 14.02 16.53
C ASN A 257 -24.65 12.63 16.45
N GLU A 258 -25.18 11.65 17.19
CA GLU A 258 -24.79 10.25 17.11
C GLU A 258 -25.03 9.66 15.71
N THR A 259 -26.21 9.89 15.12
CA THR A 259 -26.51 9.51 13.73
C THR A 259 -25.57 10.21 12.75
N GLY A 260 -25.28 11.50 12.98
CA GLY A 260 -24.48 12.35 12.09
C GLY A 260 -23.06 11.84 11.88
N TRP A 261 -22.32 11.54 12.95
CA TRP A 261 -20.93 11.08 12.82
C TRP A 261 -20.81 9.68 12.21
N ARG A 262 -21.82 8.82 12.42
CA ARG A 262 -21.88 7.48 11.82
C ARG A 262 -22.11 7.56 10.32
N ASN A 263 -23.03 8.42 9.89
CA ASN A 263 -23.24 8.73 8.48
C ASN A 263 -21.97 9.32 7.85
N GLU A 264 -21.33 10.29 8.50
CA GLU A 264 -20.08 10.89 8.00
C GLU A 264 -18.94 9.88 7.90
N THR A 265 -18.83 8.95 8.86
CA THR A 265 -17.84 7.86 8.83
C THR A 265 -18.07 6.94 7.63
N GLN A 266 -19.29 6.46 7.42
CA GLN A 266 -19.60 5.62 6.26
C GLN A 266 -19.41 6.35 4.93
N TRP A 267 -19.79 7.62 4.87
CA TRP A 267 -19.60 8.44 3.68
C TRP A 267 -18.12 8.71 3.41
N GLY A 268 -17.31 8.95 4.45
CA GLY A 268 -15.86 9.02 4.39
C GLY A 268 -15.25 7.76 3.78
N LEU A 269 -15.59 6.58 4.31
CA LEU A 269 -15.14 5.28 3.79
C LEU A 269 -15.57 5.07 2.32
N SER A 270 -16.80 5.42 1.97
CA SER A 270 -17.29 5.34 0.59
C SER A 270 -16.52 6.30 -0.35
N ARG A 271 -16.20 7.52 0.09
CA ARG A 271 -15.37 8.46 -0.70
C ARG A 271 -13.96 7.93 -0.91
N VAL A 272 -13.32 7.37 0.12
CA VAL A 272 -12.00 6.73 0.00
C VAL A 272 -12.04 5.60 -1.02
N PHE A 273 -13.06 4.75 -0.93
CA PHE A 273 -13.29 3.66 -1.85
C PHE A 273 -13.36 4.17 -3.30
N GLU A 274 -14.24 5.15 -3.57
CA GLU A 274 -14.41 5.74 -4.90
C GLU A 274 -13.10 6.35 -5.44
N GLN A 275 -12.35 7.07 -4.61
CA GLN A 275 -11.06 7.63 -5.01
C GLN A 275 -10.04 6.56 -5.39
N LEU A 276 -9.97 5.45 -4.64
CA LEU A 276 -9.07 4.34 -4.94
C LEU A 276 -9.55 3.53 -6.16
N HIS A 277 -10.86 3.30 -6.27
CA HIS A 277 -11.48 2.58 -7.37
C HIS A 277 -11.27 3.27 -8.72
N ARG A 278 -11.31 4.61 -8.76
CA ARG A 278 -11.02 5.40 -9.97
C ARG A 278 -9.56 5.34 -10.41
N LYS A 279 -8.62 4.97 -9.53
CA LYS A 279 -7.20 4.83 -9.88
C LYS A 279 -6.96 3.48 -10.59
N THR A 280 -6.38 3.49 -11.78
CA THR A 280 -6.23 2.32 -12.67
C THR A 280 -5.12 1.33 -12.28
N GLY A 281 -4.69 1.28 -11.02
CA GLY A 281 -3.59 0.43 -10.54
C GLY A 281 -4.06 -0.77 -9.72
N LEU A 282 -3.41 -1.93 -9.91
CA LEU A 282 -3.69 -3.15 -9.13
C LEU A 282 -3.57 -2.92 -7.62
N MET A 283 -2.57 -2.15 -7.20
CA MET A 283 -2.39 -1.79 -5.79
C MET A 283 -3.53 -0.91 -5.27
N SER A 284 -4.03 0.03 -6.07
CA SER A 284 -5.17 0.88 -5.68
C SER A 284 -6.44 0.06 -5.53
N GLN A 285 -6.68 -0.91 -6.42
CA GLN A 285 -7.84 -1.81 -6.33
C GLN A 285 -7.74 -2.76 -5.13
N ARG A 286 -6.54 -3.28 -4.82
CA ARG A 286 -6.35 -4.08 -3.60
C ARG A 286 -6.57 -3.24 -2.33
N ARG A 287 -6.12 -1.97 -2.34
CA ARG A 287 -6.37 -1.04 -1.23
C ARG A 287 -7.85 -0.71 -1.07
N SER A 288 -8.60 -0.56 -2.17
CA SER A 288 -10.04 -0.29 -2.11
C SER A 288 -10.81 -1.46 -1.49
N LEU A 289 -10.40 -2.72 -1.71
CA LEU A 289 -10.93 -3.88 -0.98
C LEU A 289 -10.70 -3.79 0.53
N GLY A 290 -9.53 -3.33 0.97
CA GLY A 290 -9.24 -3.11 2.39
C GLY A 290 -10.18 -2.07 3.01
N VAL A 291 -10.47 -0.98 2.27
CA VAL A 291 -11.41 0.05 2.70
C VAL A 291 -12.85 -0.48 2.77
N LEU A 292 -13.27 -1.31 1.81
CA LEU A 292 -14.58 -1.99 1.88
C LEU A 292 -14.69 -2.92 3.09
N ALA A 293 -13.61 -3.61 3.45
CA ALA A 293 -13.60 -4.45 4.65
C ALA A 293 -13.82 -3.62 5.94
N TYR A 294 -13.28 -2.40 6.02
CA TYR A 294 -13.60 -1.49 7.12
C TYR A 294 -15.03 -0.97 7.07
N ALA A 295 -15.54 -0.64 5.89
CA ALA A 295 -16.93 -0.21 5.73
C ALA A 295 -17.90 -1.31 6.21
N ASP A 296 -17.65 -2.56 5.84
CA ASP A 296 -18.42 -3.71 6.31
C ASP A 296 -18.30 -3.90 7.82
N ALA A 297 -17.09 -3.81 8.38
CA ALA A 297 -16.87 -3.94 9.82
C ALA A 297 -17.59 -2.84 10.62
N PHE A 298 -17.50 -1.58 10.18
CA PHE A 298 -18.21 -0.47 10.80
C PHE A 298 -19.73 -0.64 10.67
N GLN A 299 -20.22 -1.06 9.50
CA GLN A 299 -21.64 -1.30 9.28
C GLN A 299 -22.16 -2.43 10.19
N ALA A 300 -21.40 -3.50 10.36
CA ALA A 300 -21.78 -4.62 11.20
C ALA A 300 -21.72 -4.32 12.71
N SER A 301 -20.79 -3.48 13.17
CA SER A 301 -20.54 -3.27 14.61
C SER A 301 -21.13 -2.00 15.20
N LEU A 302 -21.08 -0.88 14.47
CA LEU A 302 -21.30 0.45 15.05
C LEU A 302 -22.23 1.35 14.25
N SER A 303 -22.46 1.09 12.97
CA SER A 303 -23.24 2.03 12.13
C SER A 303 -24.61 2.32 12.71
N ARG A 304 -25.32 1.30 13.18
CA ARG A 304 -26.68 1.41 13.69
C ARG A 304 -26.76 1.31 15.20
N VAL A 305 -25.63 1.37 15.90
CA VAL A 305 -25.60 1.19 17.35
C VAL A 305 -25.23 2.51 18.00
N MET A 306 -26.06 2.99 18.92
CA MET A 306 -25.79 4.17 19.74
C MET A 306 -25.76 3.81 21.21
N ARG A 307 -24.95 4.52 22.00
CA ARG A 307 -25.01 4.43 23.46
C ARG A 307 -26.21 5.23 23.94
N THR A 308 -26.98 4.67 24.86
CA THR A 308 -28.13 5.37 25.44
C THR A 308 -27.62 6.45 26.40
N PRO A 309 -27.96 7.74 26.19
CA PRO A 309 -27.48 8.81 27.05
C PRO A 309 -27.90 8.60 28.51
N GLY A 310 -26.96 8.77 29.45
CA GLY A 310 -27.23 8.60 30.88
C GLY A 310 -27.33 7.15 31.37
N GLU A 311 -27.39 6.16 30.48
CA GLU A 311 -27.38 4.73 30.81
C GLU A 311 -26.06 4.10 30.40
N GLU A 312 -25.22 3.76 31.38
CA GLU A 312 -23.97 3.06 31.11
C GLU A 312 -24.25 1.66 30.56
N ASP A 313 -23.50 1.27 29.53
CA ASP A 313 -23.49 -0.07 28.96
C ASP A 313 -24.80 -0.52 28.29
N VAL A 314 -25.72 0.42 28.04
CA VAL A 314 -26.94 0.20 27.26
C VAL A 314 -26.78 0.75 25.85
N PHE A 315 -27.20 -0.04 24.87
CA PHE A 315 -27.17 0.35 23.46
C PHE A 315 -28.58 0.35 22.85
N GLU A 316 -28.83 1.34 22.01
CA GLU A 316 -30.02 1.41 21.16
C GLU A 316 -29.66 1.28 19.67
N GLU A 317 -30.60 0.75 18.89
CA GLU A 317 -30.44 0.63 17.45
C GLU A 317 -31.03 1.85 16.74
N ASP A 318 -30.24 2.51 15.88
CA ASP A 318 -30.71 3.56 14.98
C ASP A 318 -31.00 3.00 13.59
N VAL A 319 -32.27 3.09 13.19
CA VAL A 319 -32.72 2.71 11.85
C VAL A 319 -32.48 3.81 10.82
N ASN A 320 -32.15 5.04 11.24
CA ASN A 320 -32.02 6.19 10.35
C ASN A 320 -30.62 6.36 9.74
N VAL A 321 -29.64 5.56 10.18
CA VAL A 321 -28.28 5.58 9.61
C VAL A 321 -28.30 4.90 8.24
N ALA A 322 -27.74 5.58 7.23
CA ALA A 322 -27.64 5.03 5.88
C ALA A 322 -26.77 3.77 5.90
N LEU A 323 -27.10 2.78 5.06
CA LEU A 323 -26.26 1.60 4.82
C LEU A 323 -25.90 1.53 3.35
N TYR A 324 -24.68 1.10 3.07
CA TYR A 324 -24.20 0.85 1.72
C TYR A 324 -24.16 -0.65 1.41
N ASP A 325 -24.44 -0.98 0.15
CA ASP A 325 -24.24 -2.31 -0.40
C ASP A 325 -22.80 -2.46 -0.89
N ASN A 326 -21.94 -2.93 0.01
CA ASN A 326 -20.53 -3.16 -0.29
C ASN A 326 -20.28 -4.47 -1.03
N LYS A 327 -21.27 -5.37 -1.12
CA LYS A 327 -21.12 -6.66 -1.79
C LYS A 327 -20.92 -6.45 -3.29
N HIS A 328 -21.81 -5.70 -3.94
CA HIS A 328 -21.68 -5.42 -5.37
C HIS A 328 -20.41 -4.62 -5.70
N ARG A 329 -20.02 -3.69 -4.81
CA ARG A 329 -18.76 -2.93 -4.95
C ARG A 329 -17.54 -3.85 -4.90
N ARG A 330 -17.53 -4.80 -3.97
CA ARG A 330 -16.47 -5.81 -3.82
C ARG A 330 -16.38 -6.71 -5.06
N ASP A 331 -17.51 -7.21 -5.54
CA ASP A 331 -17.57 -8.05 -6.74
C ASP A 331 -17.04 -7.31 -7.97
N SER A 332 -17.42 -6.03 -8.13
CA SER A 332 -16.89 -5.17 -9.19
C SER A 332 -15.36 -4.98 -9.10
N VAL A 333 -14.83 -4.72 -7.91
CA VAL A 333 -13.38 -4.55 -7.71
C VAL A 333 -12.61 -5.85 -7.93
N ASN A 334 -13.17 -6.99 -7.50
CA ASN A 334 -12.58 -8.30 -7.74
C ASN A 334 -12.48 -8.58 -9.24
N ALA A 335 -13.53 -8.31 -10.02
CA ALA A 335 -13.48 -8.43 -11.48
C ALA A 335 -12.39 -7.55 -12.11
N LEU A 336 -12.20 -6.32 -11.62
CA LEU A 336 -11.11 -5.45 -12.06
C LEU A 336 -9.73 -5.97 -11.66
N ILE A 337 -9.58 -6.51 -10.45
CA ILE A 337 -8.32 -7.10 -9.99
C ILE A 337 -7.96 -8.32 -10.85
N GLU A 338 -8.93 -9.20 -11.10
CA GLU A 338 -8.75 -10.36 -11.97
C GLU A 338 -8.32 -9.92 -13.37
N TYR A 339 -9.03 -8.97 -13.97
CA TYR A 339 -8.67 -8.41 -15.27
C TYR A 339 -7.26 -7.81 -15.30
N HIS A 340 -6.89 -7.00 -14.31
CA HIS A 340 -5.56 -6.37 -14.24
C HIS A 340 -4.45 -7.38 -13.95
N SER A 341 -4.71 -8.37 -13.10
CA SER A 341 -3.75 -9.44 -12.78
C SER A 341 -3.53 -10.36 -13.97
N PHE A 342 -4.57 -10.66 -14.72
CA PHE A 342 -4.50 -11.38 -15.99
C PHE A 342 -3.65 -10.60 -16.98
N LYS A 343 -3.94 -9.31 -17.22
CA LYS A 343 -3.13 -8.45 -18.09
C LYS A 343 -1.65 -8.41 -17.69
N ALA A 344 -1.36 -8.31 -16.39
CA ALA A 344 0.00 -8.30 -15.89
C ALA A 344 0.72 -9.64 -16.13
N THR A 345 0.04 -10.75 -15.84
CA THR A 345 0.57 -12.11 -16.05
C THR A 345 0.89 -12.36 -17.51
N VAL A 346 -0.04 -11.98 -18.40
CA VAL A 346 0.14 -12.04 -19.85
C VAL A 346 1.35 -11.21 -20.29
N ALA A 347 1.48 -9.97 -19.82
CA ALA A 347 2.63 -9.13 -20.14
C ALA A 347 3.94 -9.79 -19.68
N THR A 348 4.00 -10.33 -18.46
CA THR A 348 5.17 -11.04 -17.94
C THR A 348 5.50 -12.28 -18.77
N GLN A 349 4.51 -13.06 -19.20
CA GLN A 349 4.71 -14.21 -20.08
C GLN A 349 5.26 -13.80 -21.44
N ILE A 350 4.77 -12.71 -22.02
CA ILE A 350 5.30 -12.15 -23.28
C ILE A 350 6.76 -11.71 -23.10
N TYR A 351 7.08 -11.02 -22.01
CA TYR A 351 8.47 -10.61 -21.73
C TYR A 351 9.38 -11.83 -21.54
N ALA A 352 8.94 -12.84 -20.80
CA ALA A 352 9.68 -14.09 -20.62
C ALA A 352 9.89 -14.82 -21.95
N LEU A 353 8.86 -14.88 -22.81
CA LEU A 353 8.94 -15.45 -24.15
C LEU A 353 9.93 -14.68 -25.04
N ALA A 354 9.87 -13.35 -25.04
CA ALA A 354 10.77 -12.50 -25.81
C ALA A 354 12.22 -12.68 -25.38
N ILE A 355 12.49 -12.72 -24.07
CA ILE A 355 13.83 -12.99 -23.51
C ILE A 355 14.30 -14.39 -23.91
N THR A 356 13.44 -15.40 -23.79
CA THR A 356 13.76 -16.79 -24.16
C THR A 356 14.13 -16.89 -25.64
N ILE A 357 13.39 -16.22 -26.51
CA ILE A 357 13.62 -16.24 -27.96
C ILE A 357 14.88 -15.45 -28.33
N LEU A 358 15.18 -14.38 -27.61
CA LEU A 358 16.43 -13.65 -27.78
C LEU A 358 17.63 -14.53 -27.42
N PHE A 359 17.59 -15.26 -26.30
CA PHE A 359 18.64 -16.21 -25.94
C PHE A 359 18.75 -17.38 -26.92
N ALA A 360 17.62 -17.95 -27.36
CA ALA A 360 17.61 -19.01 -28.36
C ALA A 360 18.19 -18.55 -29.71
N SER A 361 17.83 -17.32 -30.13
CA SER A 361 18.40 -16.69 -31.32
C SER A 361 19.90 -16.47 -31.16
N ALA A 362 20.37 -16.10 -29.97
CA ALA A 362 21.80 -15.88 -29.74
C ALA A 362 22.58 -17.19 -29.82
N GLY A 363 22.03 -18.27 -29.26
CA GLY A 363 22.59 -19.62 -29.39
C GLY A 363 22.63 -20.10 -30.85
N LEU A 364 21.55 -19.88 -31.60
CA LEU A 364 21.49 -20.18 -33.04
C LEU A 364 22.53 -19.39 -33.84
N TRP A 365 22.62 -18.08 -33.60
CA TRP A 365 23.60 -17.20 -34.25
C TRP A 365 25.03 -17.67 -33.95
N TYR A 366 25.34 -17.96 -32.68
CA TYR A 366 26.65 -18.50 -32.29
C TYR A 366 26.96 -19.83 -32.99
N GLY A 367 25.96 -20.72 -33.10
CA GLY A 367 26.07 -21.95 -33.87
C GLY A 367 26.44 -21.70 -35.34
N PHE A 368 25.78 -20.74 -36.00
CA PHE A 368 26.09 -20.35 -37.38
C PHE A 368 27.49 -19.77 -37.54
N VAL A 369 27.95 -18.93 -36.60
CA VAL A 369 29.32 -18.40 -36.58
C VAL A 369 30.34 -19.54 -36.51
N SER A 370 30.13 -20.50 -35.60
CA SER A 370 31.02 -21.66 -35.42
C SER A 370 31.07 -22.57 -36.65
N ILE A 371 29.93 -22.81 -37.30
CA ILE A 371 29.83 -23.58 -38.54
C ILE A 371 30.61 -22.88 -39.66
N ARG A 372 30.41 -21.57 -39.84
CA ARG A 372 31.12 -20.77 -40.86
C ARG A 372 32.63 -20.84 -40.67
N GLU A 373 33.10 -20.66 -39.43
CA GLU A 373 34.53 -20.73 -39.11
C GLU A 373 35.11 -22.12 -39.42
N THR A 374 34.37 -23.18 -39.10
CA THR A 374 34.81 -24.57 -39.36
C THR A 374 34.89 -24.87 -40.85
N LEU A 375 33.89 -24.47 -41.62
CA LEU A 375 33.84 -24.68 -43.08
C LEU A 375 34.95 -23.91 -43.81
N CYS A 376 35.20 -22.66 -43.42
CA CYS A 376 36.18 -21.82 -44.11
C CYS A 376 37.63 -22.06 -43.68
N LYS A 377 37.89 -22.81 -42.60
CA LYS A 377 39.24 -23.31 -42.25
C LYS A 377 39.76 -24.39 -43.21
N GLN A 378 38.90 -25.05 -44.00
CA GLN A 378 39.30 -26.16 -44.89
C GLN A 378 39.78 -25.72 -46.28
N GLY A 379 39.79 -24.42 -46.60
CA GLY A 379 40.32 -23.88 -47.86
C GLY A 379 39.48 -22.73 -48.42
N VAL A 380 40.15 -21.71 -48.96
CA VAL A 380 39.53 -20.46 -49.45
C VAL A 380 38.60 -20.73 -50.65
N ASP A 381 38.98 -21.67 -51.53
CA ASP A 381 38.20 -22.00 -52.73
C ASP A 381 36.88 -22.74 -52.40
N ILE A 382 36.89 -23.60 -51.38
CA ILE A 382 35.69 -24.31 -50.90
C ILE A 382 34.70 -23.35 -50.25
N CYS A 383 35.19 -22.34 -49.53
CA CYS A 383 34.36 -21.31 -48.88
C CYS A 383 33.66 -20.40 -49.94
N LEU A 384 34.35 -20.07 -51.03
CA LEU A 384 33.79 -19.33 -52.19
C LEU A 384 32.73 -20.13 -52.95
N GLU A 385 32.95 -21.43 -53.16
CA GLU A 385 32.01 -22.31 -53.87
C GLU A 385 30.76 -22.62 -53.03
N LEU A 386 30.92 -22.77 -51.70
CA LEU A 386 29.79 -22.88 -50.77
C LEU A 386 28.96 -21.60 -50.75
N GLN A 387 29.58 -20.41 -50.76
CA GLN A 387 28.90 -19.10 -50.83
C GLN A 387 27.92 -18.99 -52.02
N ALA A 388 28.14 -19.74 -53.10
CA ALA A 388 27.29 -19.76 -54.30
C ALA A 388 26.02 -20.63 -54.15
N ARG A 389 25.89 -21.45 -53.10
CA ARG A 389 24.65 -22.23 -52.80
C ARG A 389 23.75 -21.49 -51.79
N ASN A 390 22.45 -21.51 -52.05
CA ASN A 390 21.41 -20.78 -51.28
C ASN A 390 21.51 -20.88 -49.75
N SER A 391 21.98 -22.01 -49.21
CA SER A 391 22.15 -22.22 -47.77
C SER A 391 23.31 -21.41 -47.16
N ALA A 392 24.44 -21.26 -47.86
CA ALA A 392 25.58 -20.53 -47.34
C ALA A 392 25.38 -19.00 -47.40
N PHE A 393 24.65 -18.52 -48.41
CA PHE A 393 24.23 -17.12 -48.47
C PHE A 393 23.44 -16.72 -47.22
N MET A 394 22.50 -17.58 -46.79
CA MET A 394 21.70 -17.34 -45.59
C MET A 394 22.52 -17.39 -44.30
N ILE A 395 23.47 -18.31 -44.18
CA ILE A 395 24.40 -18.36 -43.05
C ILE A 395 25.23 -17.06 -43.00
N SER A 396 25.76 -16.60 -44.15
CA SER A 396 26.49 -15.32 -44.22
C SER A 396 25.60 -14.16 -43.81
N LEU A 397 24.36 -14.08 -44.31
CA LEU A 397 23.42 -13.01 -43.97
C LEU A 397 23.10 -12.96 -42.47
N ILE A 398 22.92 -14.12 -41.82
CA ILE A 398 22.67 -14.21 -40.37
C ILE A 398 23.91 -13.80 -39.58
N VAL A 399 25.10 -14.27 -39.99
CA VAL A 399 26.36 -13.96 -39.30
C VAL A 399 26.76 -12.50 -39.46
N ASP A 400 26.61 -11.95 -40.67
CA ASP A 400 27.02 -10.58 -41.03
C ASP A 400 26.01 -9.52 -40.55
N SER A 401 24.78 -9.92 -40.21
CA SER A 401 23.73 -9.01 -39.71
C SER A 401 23.00 -9.55 -38.48
N PRO A 402 23.69 -9.72 -37.33
CA PRO A 402 23.12 -10.31 -36.12
C PRO A 402 21.88 -9.55 -35.63
N MET A 403 21.92 -8.21 -35.64
CA MET A 403 20.82 -7.38 -35.16
C MET A 403 19.53 -7.57 -35.98
N THR A 404 19.65 -7.76 -37.29
CA THR A 404 18.51 -8.03 -38.18
C THR A 404 17.89 -9.39 -37.85
N PHE A 405 18.73 -10.41 -37.67
CA PHE A 405 18.27 -11.74 -37.28
C PHE A 405 17.54 -11.71 -35.92
N PHE A 406 18.12 -11.06 -34.90
CA PHE A 406 17.47 -10.91 -33.60
C PHE A 406 16.13 -10.17 -33.68
N ALA A 407 16.08 -9.05 -34.41
CA ALA A 407 14.85 -8.28 -34.59
C ALA A 407 13.76 -9.10 -35.29
N CYS A 408 14.10 -9.84 -36.34
CA CYS A 408 13.18 -10.72 -37.05
C CYS A 408 12.65 -11.85 -36.16
N SER A 409 13.51 -12.50 -35.37
CA SER A 409 13.10 -13.56 -34.44
C SER A 409 12.16 -13.05 -33.36
N VAL A 410 12.43 -11.88 -32.78
CA VAL A 410 11.54 -11.26 -31.78
C VAL A 410 10.21 -10.84 -32.40
N LEU A 411 10.21 -10.26 -33.61
CA LEU A 411 8.98 -9.90 -34.31
C LEU A 411 8.14 -11.13 -34.68
N PHE A 412 8.77 -12.20 -35.16
CA PHE A 412 8.10 -13.46 -35.46
C PHE A 412 7.47 -14.07 -34.21
N ALA A 413 8.18 -14.04 -33.08
CA ALA A 413 7.66 -14.48 -31.80
C ALA A 413 6.42 -13.71 -31.34
N ILE A 414 6.48 -12.38 -31.42
CA ILE A 414 5.36 -11.51 -31.05
C ILE A 414 4.16 -11.78 -31.96
N LEU A 415 4.38 -11.99 -33.26
CA LEU A 415 3.31 -12.34 -34.19
C LEU A 415 2.69 -13.70 -33.86
N LEU A 416 3.51 -14.73 -33.64
CA LEU A 416 3.05 -16.08 -33.34
C LEU A 416 2.27 -16.10 -32.02
N PHE A 417 2.74 -15.36 -31.02
CA PHE A 417 2.02 -15.15 -29.77
C PHE A 417 0.64 -14.52 -30.04
N ASN A 418 0.58 -13.42 -30.81
CA ASN A 418 -0.69 -12.77 -31.15
C ASN A 418 -1.67 -13.69 -31.92
N ILE A 419 -1.16 -14.57 -32.80
CA ILE A 419 -1.99 -15.53 -33.53
C ILE A 419 -2.53 -16.62 -32.59
N VAL A 420 -1.73 -17.06 -31.63
CA VAL A 420 -2.14 -18.06 -30.63
C VAL A 420 -3.12 -17.46 -29.62
N THR A 421 -3.00 -16.18 -29.28
CA THR A 421 -3.91 -15.48 -28.35
C THR A 421 -5.09 -14.78 -29.03
N LYS A 422 -5.42 -15.14 -30.27
CA LYS A 422 -6.34 -14.39 -31.16
C LYS A 422 -7.80 -14.34 -30.70
N ASP A 423 -8.21 -15.14 -29.72
CA ASP A 423 -9.55 -15.03 -29.08
C ASP A 423 -9.66 -13.85 -28.10
N TRP A 424 -8.66 -12.96 -28.04
CA TRP A 424 -8.71 -11.75 -27.23
C TRP A 424 -9.17 -10.56 -28.07
N GLU A 425 -10.44 -10.20 -27.91
CA GLU A 425 -11.08 -9.10 -28.65
C GLU A 425 -10.38 -7.73 -28.47
N GLU A 426 -9.55 -7.56 -27.43
CA GLU A 426 -8.68 -6.39 -27.27
C GLU A 426 -7.35 -6.77 -26.59
N PRO A 427 -6.26 -7.02 -27.34
CA PRO A 427 -4.96 -7.25 -26.74
C PRO A 427 -4.55 -5.97 -25.97
N PRO A 428 -4.23 -6.05 -24.67
CA PRO A 428 -3.85 -4.89 -23.83
C PRO A 428 -2.57 -4.16 -24.30
N ILE A 429 -1.94 -4.69 -25.34
CA ILE A 429 -0.53 -4.59 -25.69
C ILE A 429 -0.25 -3.38 -26.60
N PHE A 430 -1.26 -2.79 -27.25
CA PHE A 430 -1.01 -1.83 -28.32
C PHE A 430 -0.75 -0.37 -27.88
N GLY A 431 -0.92 -0.01 -26.60
CA GLY A 431 -0.84 1.40 -26.17
C GLY A 431 0.56 1.93 -25.80
N LYS A 432 1.40 1.16 -25.10
CA LYS A 432 2.64 1.68 -24.46
C LYS A 432 3.93 0.95 -24.85
N PRO A 433 3.99 -0.39 -24.95
CA PRO A 433 5.21 -1.10 -25.37
C PRO A 433 5.60 -0.82 -26.83
N GLN A 434 4.63 -0.54 -27.70
CA GLN A 434 4.89 -0.13 -29.09
C GLN A 434 5.74 1.14 -29.15
N SER A 435 5.56 2.12 -28.27
CA SER A 435 6.36 3.35 -28.36
C SER A 435 7.83 3.12 -28.00
N HIS A 436 8.17 2.07 -27.26
CA HIS A 436 9.56 1.76 -26.89
C HIS A 436 10.23 0.78 -27.85
N PHE A 437 9.51 -0.25 -28.32
CA PHE A 437 10.04 -1.24 -29.27
C PHE A 437 9.81 -0.87 -30.73
N LEU A 438 8.64 -0.31 -31.05
CA LEU A 438 8.35 0.13 -32.41
C LEU A 438 8.90 1.52 -32.71
N ARG A 439 9.28 2.40 -31.78
CA ARG A 439 9.95 3.67 -32.18
C ARG A 439 11.29 3.44 -32.88
N PRO A 440 12.19 2.56 -32.39
CA PRO A 440 13.40 2.20 -33.13
C PRO A 440 13.06 1.55 -34.48
N ILE A 441 12.10 0.64 -34.51
CA ILE A 441 11.69 -0.07 -35.74
C ILE A 441 11.00 0.88 -36.74
N PHE A 442 10.17 1.81 -36.28
CA PHE A 442 9.55 2.87 -37.09
C PHE A 442 10.55 3.92 -37.52
N ALA A 443 11.56 4.25 -36.72
CA ALA A 443 12.64 5.14 -37.13
C ALA A 443 13.48 4.50 -38.22
N ILE A 444 13.80 3.21 -38.09
CA ILE A 444 14.48 2.41 -39.11
C ILE A 444 13.60 2.28 -40.36
N SER A 445 12.31 1.94 -40.21
CA SER A 445 11.39 1.78 -41.34
C SER A 445 11.06 3.10 -42.01
N ASN A 446 10.90 4.20 -41.28
CA ASN A 446 10.71 5.54 -41.85
C ASN A 446 11.97 6.03 -42.55
N GLY A 447 13.16 5.69 -42.06
CA GLY A 447 14.42 5.92 -42.77
C GLY A 447 14.52 5.13 -44.08
N ILE A 448 13.97 3.92 -44.13
CA ILE A 448 13.86 3.13 -45.36
C ILE A 448 12.78 3.72 -46.28
N VAL A 449 11.61 4.06 -45.75
CA VAL A 449 10.48 4.63 -46.50
C VAL A 449 10.81 5.97 -47.11
N SER A 450 11.46 6.88 -46.39
CA SER A 450 11.86 8.18 -46.94
C SER A 450 12.94 8.03 -48.02
N LYS A 451 13.75 6.98 -47.93
CA LYS A 451 14.81 6.68 -48.90
C LYS A 451 14.27 6.00 -50.17
N PHE A 452 13.11 5.34 -50.09
CA PHE A 452 12.51 4.59 -51.20
C PHE A 452 11.10 5.04 -51.62
N ASN A 453 10.52 6.10 -51.03
CA ASN A 453 9.18 6.63 -51.30
C ASN A 453 8.03 5.60 -51.22
N LEU A 454 8.05 4.71 -50.21
CA LEU A 454 7.07 3.63 -50.06
C LEU A 454 5.88 4.02 -49.17
N SER A 455 4.67 3.49 -49.44
CA SER A 455 3.50 3.77 -48.61
C SER A 455 3.51 2.95 -47.30
N PRO A 456 2.93 3.44 -46.18
CA PRO A 456 2.86 2.68 -44.93
C PRO A 456 2.14 1.33 -45.06
N ALA A 457 1.12 1.26 -45.91
CA ALA A 457 0.41 0.01 -46.22
C ALA A 457 1.32 -1.00 -46.93
N PHE A 458 2.21 -0.54 -47.79
CA PHE A 458 3.21 -1.38 -48.44
C PHE A 458 4.19 -1.98 -47.43
N ILE A 459 4.57 -1.27 -46.36
CA ILE A 459 5.45 -1.80 -45.31
C ILE A 459 4.75 -2.94 -44.55
N VAL A 460 3.49 -2.78 -44.18
CA VAL A 460 2.74 -3.82 -43.47
C VAL A 460 2.62 -5.07 -44.32
N ILE A 461 2.27 -4.91 -45.61
CA ILE A 461 2.20 -6.00 -46.57
C ILE A 461 3.59 -6.62 -46.79
N PHE A 462 4.63 -5.80 -46.90
CA PHE A 462 6.01 -6.27 -47.08
C PHE A 462 6.51 -7.06 -45.87
N VAL A 463 6.23 -6.61 -44.65
CA VAL A 463 6.57 -7.34 -43.42
C VAL A 463 5.80 -8.66 -43.36
N GLN A 464 4.50 -8.67 -43.68
CA GLN A 464 3.70 -9.89 -43.74
C GLN A 464 4.22 -10.88 -44.79
N LEU A 465 4.57 -10.40 -45.99
CA LEU A 465 5.15 -11.23 -47.05
C LEU A 465 6.56 -11.71 -46.71
N THR A 466 7.37 -10.89 -46.04
CA THR A 466 8.72 -11.26 -45.61
C THR A 466 8.65 -12.35 -44.53
N LEU A 467 7.71 -12.22 -43.58
CA LEU A 467 7.49 -13.21 -42.53
C LEU A 467 6.90 -14.51 -43.08
N LEU A 468 5.96 -14.43 -44.05
CA LEU A 468 5.47 -15.61 -44.77
C LEU A 468 6.59 -16.29 -45.56
N GLY A 469 7.44 -15.50 -46.22
CA GLY A 469 8.64 -16.00 -46.91
C GLY A 469 9.59 -16.71 -45.94
N PHE A 470 9.84 -16.14 -44.76
CA PHE A 470 10.69 -16.74 -43.74
C PHE A 470 10.11 -18.06 -43.18
N PHE A 471 8.79 -18.13 -43.03
CA PHE A 471 8.09 -19.33 -42.59
C PHE A 471 8.17 -20.46 -43.63
N VAL A 472 7.83 -20.16 -44.88
CA VAL A 472 7.95 -21.10 -46.00
C VAL A 472 9.40 -21.55 -46.18
N PHE A 473 10.34 -20.62 -46.04
CA PHE A 473 11.77 -20.91 -46.10
C PHE A 473 12.22 -21.82 -44.96
N SER A 474 11.76 -21.59 -43.74
CA SER A 474 12.09 -22.43 -42.57
C SER A 474 11.58 -23.85 -42.75
N ILE A 475 10.35 -24.02 -43.26
CA ILE A 475 9.80 -25.34 -43.63
C ILE A 475 10.65 -26.00 -44.72
N PHE A 476 11.02 -25.24 -45.76
CA PHE A 476 11.85 -25.76 -46.84
C PHE A 476 13.24 -26.17 -46.37
N MET A 477 13.88 -25.38 -45.50
CA MET A 477 15.17 -25.71 -44.88
C MET A 477 15.10 -26.96 -44.01
N ILE A 478 14.07 -27.10 -43.17
CA ILE A 478 13.84 -28.30 -42.37
C ILE A 478 13.64 -29.51 -43.29
N TYR A 479 12.83 -29.38 -44.32
CA TYR A 479 12.61 -30.43 -45.31
C TYR A 479 13.91 -30.85 -46.01
N HIS A 480 14.74 -29.89 -46.43
CA HIS A 480 16.03 -30.15 -47.07
C HIS A 480 17.02 -30.80 -46.08
N ILE A 481 17.11 -30.32 -44.84
CA ILE A 481 17.96 -30.94 -43.82
C ILE A 481 17.55 -32.40 -43.56
N LEU A 482 16.24 -32.67 -43.55
CA LEU A 482 15.71 -34.02 -43.39
C LEU A 482 15.96 -34.90 -44.62
N GLN A 483 15.82 -34.35 -45.82
CA GLN A 483 16.04 -35.11 -47.06
C GLN A 483 17.51 -35.51 -47.24
N TYR A 484 18.43 -34.62 -46.86
CA TYR A 484 19.88 -34.83 -46.97
C TYR A 484 20.51 -35.37 -45.69
N GLN A 485 19.70 -35.81 -44.72
CA GLN A 485 20.17 -36.22 -43.40
C GLN A 485 21.15 -37.41 -43.47
N THR A 486 20.98 -38.31 -44.43
CA THR A 486 21.89 -39.45 -44.67
C THR A 486 23.23 -39.02 -45.25
N GLU A 487 23.23 -38.08 -46.21
CA GLU A 487 24.46 -37.52 -46.80
C GLU A 487 25.22 -36.66 -45.79
N ILE A 488 24.51 -35.86 -45.00
CA ILE A 488 25.08 -35.07 -43.90
C ILE A 488 25.69 -36.00 -42.84
N ARG A 489 25.04 -37.11 -42.50
CA ARG A 489 25.60 -38.13 -41.58
C ARG A 489 26.81 -38.85 -42.17
N ALA A 490 26.80 -39.17 -43.45
CA ALA A 490 27.93 -39.80 -44.13
C ALA A 490 29.14 -38.87 -44.15
N PHE A 491 28.93 -37.59 -44.50
CA PHE A 491 29.97 -36.56 -44.47
C PHE A 491 30.50 -36.31 -43.05
N ALA A 492 29.63 -36.25 -42.05
CA ALA A 492 30.04 -36.12 -40.65
C ALA A 492 30.86 -37.35 -40.19
N ALA A 493 30.48 -38.57 -40.58
CA ALA A 493 31.23 -39.78 -40.26
C ALA A 493 32.63 -39.76 -40.92
N GLU A 494 32.73 -39.30 -42.16
CA GLU A 494 33.99 -39.17 -42.91
C GLU A 494 34.93 -38.13 -42.28
N LEU A 495 34.39 -36.99 -41.83
CA LEU A 495 35.11 -35.96 -41.06
C LEU A 495 35.61 -36.46 -39.71
N THR A 496 34.80 -37.29 -39.05
CA THR A 496 35.17 -37.89 -37.77
C THR A 496 36.29 -38.92 -37.98
N ALA A 497 36.22 -39.71 -39.06
CA ALA A 497 37.24 -40.67 -39.43
C ALA A 497 38.58 -40.00 -39.83
N THR A 498 38.54 -38.90 -40.58
CA THR A 498 39.76 -38.15 -40.96
C THR A 498 40.43 -37.47 -39.76
N LYS A 499 39.65 -36.95 -38.80
CA LYS A 499 40.21 -36.41 -37.55
C LYS A 499 40.76 -37.51 -36.62
N LEU A 500 40.14 -38.69 -36.58
CA LEU A 500 40.66 -39.86 -35.85
C LEU A 500 41.97 -40.37 -36.47
N LEU A 501 42.11 -40.33 -37.79
CA LEU A 501 43.35 -40.66 -38.51
C LEU A 501 44.49 -39.65 -38.26
N GLN A 502 44.19 -38.39 -37.94
CA GLN A 502 45.19 -37.39 -37.54
C GLN A 502 45.62 -37.49 -36.08
N TRP A 503 44.92 -38.27 -35.25
CA TRP A 503 45.18 -38.44 -33.82
C TRP A 503 45.76 -39.82 -33.44
N LEU A 504 45.87 -40.73 -34.40
CA LEU A 504 46.63 -41.98 -34.24
C LEU A 504 48.09 -41.69 -34.63
N PRO A 505 49.06 -41.84 -33.70
CA PRO A 505 50.46 -41.49 -33.90
C PRO A 505 51.18 -42.35 -34.95
#